data_AF-A0A7J4LVV9-F1
#
_entry.id   AF-A0A7J4LVV9-F1
#
_cell.length_a   1.000
_cell.length_b   1.000
_cell.length_c   1.000
_cell.angle_alpha   90.00
_cell.angle_beta   90.00
_cell.angle_gamma   90.00
#
_symmetry.space_group_name_H-M   'P 1'
#
loop_
_entity.id
_entity.type
_entity.pdbx_description
1 polymer ?
#
loop_
_entity_poly.entity_id
_entity_poly.type
_entity_poly.pdbx_seq_one_letter_code
_entity_poly.pdbx_strand_id
1 'polypeptide(L)' 'MDPFKVIGALGIILISLGIITKRRKHEDLLYILGGLCLEIYSIAIKDIIFIVLQIIFILAASYDLMKMKKKHRI' A
#
# COMPACT_ATOMS: atom_id res chain seq x y z
N MET A 1 19.87 -3.43 -14.38
CA MET A 1 18.67 -3.91 -13.68
C MET A 1 17.49 -3.14 -14.21
N ASP A 2 16.43 -3.83 -14.65
CA ASP A 2 15.26 -3.18 -15.24
C ASP A 2 14.66 -2.17 -14.27
N PRO A 3 14.43 -0.91 -14.67
CA PRO A 3 13.97 0.16 -13.78
C PRO A 3 12.66 -0.20 -13.04
N PHE A 4 11.85 -1.07 -13.64
CA PHE A 4 10.64 -1.60 -13.03
C PHE A 4 10.92 -2.38 -11.74
N LYS A 5 11.92 -3.27 -11.71
CA LYS A 5 12.22 -4.08 -10.52
C LYS A 5 12.60 -3.23 -9.31
N VAL A 6 13.25 -2.08 -9.55
CA VAL A 6 13.62 -1.12 -8.50
C VAL A 6 12.37 -0.46 -7.92
N ILE A 7 11.38 -0.12 -8.74
CA ILE A 7 10.10 0.44 -8.30
C ILE A 7 9.32 -0.58 -7.46
N GLY A 8 9.27 -1.85 -7.90
CA GLY A 8 8.66 -2.93 -7.13
C GLY A 8 9.32 -3.13 -5.77
N ALA A 9 10.66 -3.17 -5.74
CA ALA A 9 11.41 -3.29 -4.48
C ALA A 9 11.17 -2.10 -3.55
N LEU A 10 11.18 -0.86 -4.08
CA LEU A 10 10.84 0.35 -3.32
C LEU A 10 9.44 0.28 -2.74
N GLY A 11 8.47 -0.20 -3.52
CA GLY A 11 7.10 -0.39 -3.07
C GLY A 11 7.01 -1.33 -1.88
N ILE A 12 7.67 -2.51 -1.94
CA ILE A 12 7.65 -3.50 -0.85
C ILE A 12 8.27 -2.89 0.41
N ILE A 13 9.37 -2.15 0.26
CA ILE A 13 10.03 -1.45 1.37
C ILE A 13 9.10 -0.41 1.98
N LEU A 14 8.39 0.38 1.17
CA LEU A 14 7.42 1.37 1.65
C LEU A 14 6.28 0.72 2.45
N ILE A 15 5.69 -0.36 1.93
CA ILE A 15 4.62 -1.08 2.65
C ILE A 15 5.16 -1.68 3.94
N SER A 16 6.33 -2.29 3.91
CA SER A 16 6.96 -2.88 5.11
C SER A 16 7.25 -1.82 6.18
N LEU A 17 7.72 -0.63 5.76
CA LEU A 17 7.88 0.51 6.66
C LEU A 17 6.55 1.02 7.19
N GLY A 18 5.47 0.96 6.41
CA GLY A 18 4.10 1.20 6.85
C GLY A 18 3.72 0.28 8.02
N ILE A 19 3.92 -1.04 7.88
CA ILE A 19 3.65 -2.05 8.92
C ILE A 19 4.44 -1.80 10.21
N ILE A 20 5.71 -1.44 10.08
CA ILE A 20 6.59 -1.22 11.24
C ILE A 20 6.26 0.12 11.92
N THR A 21 5.80 1.11 11.15
CA THR A 21 5.46 2.43 11.66
C THR A 21 4.12 2.41 12.39
N LYS A 22 4.12 2.14 13.70
CA LYS A 22 2.93 2.18 14.57
C LYS A 22 2.21 3.54 14.69
N ARG A 23 2.63 4.57 13.93
CA ARG A 23 1.91 5.84 13.81
C ARG A 23 0.76 5.64 12.80
N ARG A 24 -0.41 5.19 13.30
CA ARG A 24 -1.60 4.84 12.47
C ARG A 24 -1.88 5.78 11.28
N LYS A 25 -1.85 7.11 11.49
CA LYS A 25 -2.09 8.07 10.40
C LYS A 25 -1.05 8.03 9.27
N HIS A 26 0.21 7.76 9.63
CA HIS A 26 1.31 7.64 8.66
C HIS A 26 1.33 6.25 8.04
N GLU A 27 0.95 5.21 8.80
CA GLU A 27 0.80 3.84 8.32
C GLU A 27 -0.22 3.76 7.17
N ASP A 28 -1.44 4.28 7.36
CA ASP A 28 -2.46 4.29 6.30
C ASP A 28 -2.00 5.03 5.04
N LEU A 29 -1.31 6.16 5.21
CA LEU A 29 -0.79 6.95 4.09
C LEU A 29 0.30 6.18 3.34
N LEU A 30 1.23 5.54 4.07
CA LEU A 30 2.31 4.72 3.51
C LEU A 30 1.76 3.47 2.80
N TYR A 31 0.69 2.87 3.32
CA TYR A 31 0.02 1.74 2.67
C TYR A 31 -0.67 2.13 1.38
N ILE A 32 -1.38 3.26 1.34
CA ILE A 32 -2.02 3.71 0.11
C ILE A 32 -0.96 4.10 -0.93
N LEU A 33 0.07 4.84 -0.51
CA LEU A 33 1.14 5.30 -1.41
C LEU A 33 2.01 4.14 -1.93
N GLY A 34 2.42 3.23 -1.04
CA GLY A 34 3.15 2.01 -1.39
C GLY A 34 2.28 1.05 -2.20
N GLY A 35 1.00 0.95 -1.84
CA GLY A 35 -0.06 0.24 -2.56
C GLY A 35 -0.11 0.63 -4.03
N LEU A 36 -0.33 1.92 -4.30
CA LEU A 36 -0.38 2.47 -5.66
C LEU A 36 0.91 2.22 -6.44
N CYS A 37 2.06 2.38 -5.78
CA CYS A 37 3.36 2.23 -6.43
C CYS A 37 3.61 0.78 -6.89
N LEU A 38 3.27 -0.20 -6.04
CA LEU A 38 3.31 -1.61 -6.43
C LEU A 38 2.25 -1.99 -7.44
N GLU A 39 1.06 -1.38 -7.39
CA GLU A 39 0.00 -1.68 -8.37
C GLU A 39 0.47 -1.29 -9.78
N ILE A 40 1.06 -0.10 -9.94
CA ILE A 40 1.66 0.35 -11.20
C ILE A 40 2.76 -0.61 -11.66
N TYR A 41 3.60 -1.09 -10.74
CA TYR A 41 4.64 -2.07 -11.03
C TYR A 41 4.05 -3.43 -11.48
N SER A 42 3.04 -3.93 -10.80
CA SER A 42 2.42 -5.21 -11.12
C SER A 42 1.63 -5.16 -12.43
N ILE A 43 1.05 -4.01 -12.79
CA ILE A 43 0.49 -3.77 -14.12
C ILE A 43 1.59 -3.81 -15.18
N ALA A 44 2.76 -3.21 -14.92
CA ALA A 44 3.89 -3.23 -15.85
C ALA A 44 4.44 -4.65 -16.09
N ILE A 45 4.44 -5.49 -15.06
CA ILE A 45 4.87 -6.90 -15.16
C ILE A 45 3.73 -7.85 -15.57
N LYS A 46 2.49 -7.34 -15.67
CA LYS A 46 1.24 -8.07 -15.93
C LYS A 46 0.95 -9.21 -14.94
N ASP A 47 1.34 -9.03 -13.68
CA ASP A 47 1.06 -10.00 -12.62
C ASP A 47 -0.34 -9.80 -12.03
N ILE A 48 -1.28 -10.60 -12.52
CA ILE A 48 -2.71 -10.50 -12.15
C ILE A 48 -2.92 -10.78 -10.66
N ILE A 49 -2.20 -11.74 -10.08
CA ILE A 49 -2.35 -12.10 -8.66
C ILE A 49 -1.97 -10.90 -7.80
N PHE A 50 -0.84 -10.29 -8.12
CA PHE A 50 -0.33 -9.16 -7.38
C PHE A 50 -1.21 -7.92 -7.54
N ILE A 51 -1.75 -7.65 -8.74
CA ILE A 51 -2.71 -6.56 -8.97
C ILE A 51 -3.96 -6.73 -8.09
N VAL A 52 -4.56 -7.92 -8.10
CA VAL A 52 -5.77 -8.18 -7.29
C VAL A 52 -5.48 -8.02 -5.81
N LEU A 53 -4.35 -8.55 -5.33
CA LEU A 53 -3.96 -8.39 -3.92
C LEU A 53 -3.74 -6.92 -3.55
N GLN A 54 -3.15 -6.13 -4.44
CA GLN A 54 -2.91 -4.71 -4.22
C GLN A 54 -4.21 -3.91 -4.12
N ILE A 55 -5.18 -4.20 -5.00
CA ILE A 55 -6.51 -3.57 -4.95
C ILE A 55 -7.20 -3.89 -3.62
N ILE A 56 -7.23 -5.16 -3.20
CA ILE A 56 -7.83 -5.57 -1.92
C ILE A 56 -7.13 -4.88 -0.75
N PHE A 57 -5.80 -4.78 -0.80
CA PHE A 57 -5.00 -4.15 0.23
C PHE A 57 -5.28 -2.64 0.35
N ILE A 58 -5.33 -1.91 -0.77
CA ILE A 58 -5.66 -0.48 -0.80
C ILE A 58 -7.08 -0.24 -0.28
N LEU A 59 -8.04 -1.10 -0.63
CA LEU A 59 -9.41 -1.03 -0.12
C LEU A 59 -9.47 -1.26 1.39
N ALA A 60 -8.74 -2.25 1.91
CA ALA A 60 -8.66 -2.54 3.34
C ALA A 60 -8.05 -1.37 4.12
N ALA A 61 -6.92 -0.82 3.64
CA ALA A 61 -6.28 0.35 4.25
C ALA A 61 -7.20 1.59 4.22
N SER A 62 -7.90 1.81 3.10
CA SER A 62 -8.87 2.91 2.99
C SER A 62 -10.04 2.75 3.96
N TYR A 63 -10.54 1.53 4.14
CA TYR A 63 -11.61 1.23 5.10
C TYR A 63 -11.14 1.43 6.56
N ASP A 64 -9.93 1.00 6.90
CA ASP A 64 -9.36 1.20 8.24
C ASP A 64 -9.18 2.70 8.53
N LEU A 65 -8.63 3.47 7.58
CA LEU A 65 -8.51 4.92 7.66
C LEU A 65 -9.86 5.62 7.91
N MET A 66 -10.93 5.20 7.21
CA MET A 66 -12.29 5.71 7.41
C MET A 66 -12.87 5.32 8.78
N LYS A 67 -12.63 4.10 9.23
CA LYS A 67 -13.09 3.59 10.55
C LYS A 67 -12.39 4.32 11.70
N MET A 68 -11.11 4.65 11.56
CA MET A 68 -10.33 5.38 12.57
C MET A 68 -10.82 6.83 12.75
N LYS A 69 -11.25 7.51 11.67
CA LYS A 69 -11.88 8.85 11.80
C LYS A 69 -13.14 8.83 12.67
N LYS A 70 -13.86 7.71 12.72
CA LYS A 70 -15.05 7.54 13.57
C LYS A 70 -14.73 7.29 15.05
N LYS A 71 -13.57 6.71 15.38
CA LYS A 71 -13.21 6.34 16.77
C LYS A 71 -12.60 7.49 17.58
N HIS A 72 -12.22 8.60 16.95
CA HIS A 72 -11.71 9.81 17.64
C HIS A 72 -12.77 10.92 17.78
N ARG A 73 -14.05 10.58 17.60
CA ARG A 73 -15.18 11.51 17.65
C ARG A 73 -16.29 11.02 18.59
N ILE A 74 -15.91 10.32 19.66
CA ILE A 74 -16.78 9.97 20.78
C ILE A 74 -16.02 10.35 22.06
#